data_AF-G3US27-F1
#
_entry.id   AF-G3US27-F1
#
_cell.length_a   1.000
_cell.length_b   1.000
_cell.length_c   1.000
_cell.angle_alpha   90.00
_cell.angle_beta   90.00
_cell.angle_gamma   90.00
#
_symmetry.space_group_name_H-M   'P 1'
#
loop_
_entity.id
_entity.type
_entity.pdbx_description
1 polymer ?
#
loop_
_entity_poly.entity_id
_entity_poly.type
_entity_poly.pdbx_seq_one_letter_code
_entity_poly.pdbx_strand_id
1 'polypeptide(L)'
;MCACGPDATCISRPDGQGYSCRCHLGKMGERCTEGEAVSVPSFDEAGAFVSYSPLTNVHHELRVEAEFLPRAPDGLLLFSAGKASPVEDFVALAMVSGHLEFHYELGSGTAVLRSVEPVALGRWHRVTAERVHKDGTMVVDGSAPVQRSSPGKSQGLNLHSPLYLGGVEPPLRPPTNASFQGCIGEVSINGKKVDLSYSFLRSRGVGQCRQSSPCLHAPCLHGGRCLPLPAGSPPFRCLCTPGFSGPRCERMADRCLEHNPCLGTLPRFSAVFSEGSYLALPGHLFPRGAPDLQDTIELELRTSSTEGLLLWHGAESGKAKDFVGLGLKDGHLVFSYQLGSGEATIISEDPVNDGEWHHVMAARQGRRGWLQVDGEEPVFGESPGTNIMANTQGSIYIGGAPDPRSLTAGKFLSGVSGCVRGLVLAPAGTPRHPIDLRHGAVGSSAVAPCPS
;
A
#
# COMPACT_ATOMS: atom_id res chain seq x y z
N MET A 1 12.89 -23.86 -13.91
CA MET A 1 13.11 -22.41 -14.09
C MET A 1 11.96 -21.88 -14.92
N CYS A 2 11.30 -20.81 -14.49
CA CYS A 2 10.18 -20.26 -15.23
C CYS A 2 10.67 -19.42 -16.41
N ALA A 3 10.05 -19.56 -17.59
CA ALA A 3 10.43 -18.82 -18.81
C ALA A 3 9.21 -18.12 -19.44
N CYS A 4 8.55 -17.26 -18.65
CA CYS A 4 7.60 -16.29 -19.18
C CYS A 4 8.32 -15.06 -19.73
N GLY A 5 7.72 -14.37 -20.69
CA GLY A 5 8.18 -13.10 -21.23
C GLY A 5 8.09 -11.96 -20.19
N PRO A 6 8.66 -10.78 -20.53
CA PRO A 6 8.44 -9.59 -19.72
C PRO A 6 6.93 -9.25 -19.68
N ASP A 7 6.45 -8.73 -18.55
CA ASP A 7 5.04 -8.43 -18.31
C ASP A 7 4.13 -9.68 -18.24
N ALA A 8 4.63 -10.74 -17.61
CA ALA A 8 3.87 -11.93 -17.29
C ALA A 8 4.27 -12.49 -15.93
N THR A 9 3.32 -13.17 -15.28
CA THR A 9 3.57 -13.83 -13.99
C THR A 9 3.63 -15.33 -14.18
N CYS A 10 4.66 -15.92 -13.58
CA CYS A 10 4.79 -17.35 -13.51
C CYS A 10 3.87 -17.96 -12.47
N ILE A 11 3.05 -18.94 -12.87
CA ILE A 11 2.19 -19.70 -11.97
C ILE A 11 2.63 -21.16 -12.03
N SER A 12 3.17 -21.68 -10.93
CA SER A 12 3.50 -23.11 -10.81
C SER A 12 2.23 -23.96 -10.93
N ARG A 13 2.28 -25.03 -11.73
CA ARG A 13 1.11 -25.90 -11.90
C ARG A 13 0.91 -26.79 -10.66
N PRO A 14 -0.33 -27.02 -10.21
CA PRO A 14 -0.61 -27.83 -9.02
C PRO A 14 -0.17 -29.30 -9.13
N ASP A 15 -0.06 -29.82 -10.35
CA ASP A 15 0.35 -31.19 -10.67
C ASP A 15 1.88 -31.41 -10.58
N GLY A 16 2.66 -30.37 -10.29
CA GLY A 16 4.12 -30.41 -10.26
C GLY A 16 4.78 -30.52 -11.63
N GLN A 17 4.02 -30.51 -12.73
CA GLN A 17 4.52 -30.70 -14.10
C GLN A 17 4.92 -29.38 -14.80
N GLY A 18 5.45 -28.41 -14.04
CA GLY A 18 6.01 -27.17 -14.59
C GLY A 18 5.23 -25.91 -14.20
N TYR A 19 5.09 -24.99 -15.15
CA TYR A 19 4.50 -23.67 -14.92
C TYR A 19 3.55 -23.25 -16.05
N SER A 20 2.74 -22.23 -15.80
CA SER A 20 1.93 -21.51 -16.78
C SER A 20 2.23 -20.02 -16.67
N CYS A 21 2.11 -19.28 -17.77
CA CYS A 21 2.29 -17.84 -17.78
C CYS A 21 0.93 -17.15 -17.79
N ARG A 22 0.67 -16.31 -16.79
CA ARG A 22 -0.45 -15.39 -16.81
C ARG A 22 0.00 -14.07 -17.40
N CYS A 23 -0.56 -13.73 -18.56
CA CYS A 23 -0.20 -12.55 -19.32
C CYS A 23 -0.87 -11.29 -18.76
N HIS A 24 -0.15 -10.16 -18.78
CA HIS A 24 -0.78 -8.85 -18.64
C HIS A 24 -1.73 -8.56 -19.80
N LEU A 25 -2.64 -7.62 -19.62
CA LEU A 25 -3.61 -7.22 -20.64
C LEU A 25 -2.89 -6.81 -21.93
N GLY A 26 -3.37 -7.31 -23.07
CA GLY A 26 -2.76 -7.08 -24.39
C GLY A 26 -1.57 -7.99 -24.74
N LYS A 27 -0.99 -8.71 -23.77
CA LYS A 27 0.01 -9.77 -24.03
C LYS A 27 -0.68 -11.11 -24.29
N MET A 28 -0.09 -11.91 -25.18
CA MET A 28 -0.64 -13.22 -25.58
C MET A 28 0.43 -14.26 -25.89
N GLY A 29 -0.02 -15.51 -26.09
CA GLY A 29 0.81 -16.69 -26.30
C GLY A 29 1.17 -17.41 -25.00
N GLU A 30 1.61 -18.66 -25.11
CA GLU A 30 1.98 -19.54 -23.97
C GLU A 30 3.01 -18.93 -23.02
N ARG A 31 3.87 -18.05 -23.54
CA ARG A 31 4.91 -17.35 -22.78
C ARG A 31 4.66 -15.84 -22.69
N CYS A 32 3.52 -15.33 -23.14
CA CYS A 32 3.18 -13.90 -23.10
C CYS A 32 4.18 -12.99 -23.82
N THR A 33 4.84 -13.50 -24.86
CA THR A 33 5.87 -12.76 -25.62
C THR A 33 5.28 -11.99 -26.80
N GLU A 34 4.06 -12.29 -27.21
CA GLU A 34 3.36 -11.64 -28.32
C GLU A 34 2.46 -10.52 -27.79
N GLY A 35 2.23 -9.50 -28.63
CA GLY A 35 1.42 -8.34 -28.27
C GLY A 35 2.15 -7.28 -27.43
N GLU A 36 1.42 -6.23 -27.10
CA GLU A 36 1.89 -5.07 -26.35
C GLU A 36 1.19 -5.05 -24.98
N ALA A 37 1.95 -4.79 -23.91
CA ALA A 37 1.35 -4.67 -22.58
C ALA A 37 0.51 -3.40 -22.50
N VAL A 38 -0.76 -3.56 -22.10
CA VAL A 38 -1.74 -2.48 -21.98
C VAL A 38 -1.81 -2.05 -20.52
N SER A 39 -1.47 -0.78 -20.29
CA SER A 39 -1.58 -0.13 -18.97
C SER A 39 -2.82 0.75 -18.90
N VAL A 40 -3.20 1.39 -20.01
CA VAL A 40 -4.42 2.19 -20.15
C VAL A 40 -5.21 1.62 -21.33
N PRO A 41 -6.28 0.85 -21.08
CA PRO A 41 -7.02 0.20 -22.14
C PRO A 41 -7.77 1.19 -23.05
N SER A 42 -7.56 1.01 -24.35
CA SER A 42 -8.35 1.61 -25.43
C SER A 42 -9.38 0.59 -25.92
N PHE A 43 -10.61 1.05 -26.12
CA PHE A 43 -11.76 0.25 -26.57
C PHE A 43 -12.23 0.67 -27.97
N ASP A 44 -11.31 1.17 -28.81
CA ASP A 44 -11.66 1.69 -30.13
C ASP A 44 -12.17 0.60 -31.10
N GLU A 45 -11.94 -0.69 -30.80
CA GLU A 45 -12.48 -1.81 -31.58
C GLU A 45 -13.93 -2.12 -31.20
N ALA A 46 -14.79 -2.37 -32.19
CA ALA A 46 -16.20 -2.69 -31.96
C ALA A 46 -16.36 -3.96 -31.12
N GLY A 47 -17.14 -3.87 -30.04
CA GLY A 47 -17.33 -4.98 -29.12
C GLY A 47 -16.10 -5.30 -28.27
N ALA A 48 -15.14 -4.36 -28.15
CA ALA A 48 -14.04 -4.47 -27.21
C ALA A 48 -14.55 -4.47 -25.77
N PHE A 49 -13.97 -5.32 -24.92
CA PHE A 49 -14.32 -5.36 -23.50
C PHE A 49 -13.18 -5.92 -22.67
N VAL A 50 -13.20 -5.60 -21.38
CA VAL A 50 -12.44 -6.29 -20.32
C VAL A 50 -13.39 -6.61 -19.18
N SER A 51 -13.29 -7.81 -18.60
CA SER A 51 -14.08 -8.21 -17.45
C SER A 51 -13.21 -8.47 -16.22
N TYR A 52 -13.75 -8.18 -15.04
CA TYR A 52 -13.11 -8.34 -13.73
C TYR A 52 -14.02 -9.12 -12.78
N SER A 53 -13.49 -9.53 -11.63
CA SER A 53 -14.25 -10.22 -10.59
C SER A 53 -15.59 -9.52 -10.28
N PRO A 54 -16.68 -10.28 -10.06
CA PRO A 54 -17.97 -9.72 -9.68
C PRO A 54 -17.85 -8.77 -8.49
N LEU A 55 -18.67 -7.73 -8.49
CA LEU A 55 -18.70 -6.76 -7.40
C LEU A 55 -19.24 -7.42 -6.13
N THR A 56 -18.54 -7.19 -5.01
CA THR A 56 -18.92 -7.71 -3.68
C THR A 56 -19.13 -6.55 -2.73
N ASN A 57 -19.95 -6.75 -1.69
CA ASN A 57 -20.27 -5.72 -0.69
C ASN A 57 -20.91 -4.45 -1.29
N VAL A 58 -21.75 -4.61 -2.32
CA VAL A 58 -22.42 -3.50 -3.01
C VAL A 58 -23.92 -3.41 -2.75
N HIS A 59 -24.45 -4.22 -1.83
CA HIS A 59 -25.89 -4.38 -1.61
C HIS A 59 -26.57 -3.07 -1.18
N HIS A 60 -26.02 -2.40 -0.17
CA HIS A 60 -26.58 -1.15 0.38
C HIS A 60 -25.90 0.11 -0.15
N GLU A 61 -24.65 0.01 -0.56
CA GLU A 61 -23.84 1.14 -1.00
C GLU A 61 -22.96 0.74 -2.17
N LEU A 62 -22.85 1.60 -3.17
CA LEU A 62 -21.93 1.46 -4.28
C LEU A 62 -21.36 2.83 -4.63
N ARG A 63 -20.04 2.95 -4.63
CA ARG A 63 -19.30 4.11 -5.13
C ARG A 63 -18.37 3.68 -6.25
N VAL A 64 -18.54 4.27 -7.41
CA VAL A 64 -17.72 4.08 -8.60
C VAL A 64 -16.99 5.37 -8.90
N GLU A 65 -15.67 5.32 -8.95
CA GLU A 65 -14.86 6.42 -9.47
C GLU A 65 -14.14 5.94 -10.72
N ALA A 66 -14.25 6.69 -11.82
CA ALA A 66 -13.63 6.30 -13.08
C ALA A 66 -13.09 7.51 -13.84
N GLU A 67 -11.93 7.34 -14.47
CA GLU A 67 -11.41 8.24 -15.49
C GLU A 67 -11.68 7.67 -16.88
N PHE A 68 -12.11 8.52 -17.81
CA PHE A 68 -12.39 8.08 -19.18
C PHE A 68 -12.14 9.20 -20.20
N LEU A 69 -11.78 8.80 -21.41
CA LEU A 69 -11.65 9.68 -22.57
C LEU A 69 -12.60 9.16 -23.66
N PRO A 70 -13.78 9.76 -23.86
CA PRO A 70 -14.72 9.34 -24.89
C PRO A 70 -14.31 9.88 -26.26
N ARG A 71 -14.35 9.05 -27.30
CA ARG A 71 -14.19 9.48 -28.71
C ARG A 71 -15.51 9.46 -29.50
N ALA A 72 -16.54 8.85 -28.93
CA ALA A 72 -17.88 8.79 -29.49
C ALA A 72 -18.91 9.33 -28.47
N PRO A 73 -20.03 9.89 -28.94
CA PRO A 73 -21.09 10.42 -28.08
C PRO A 73 -21.89 9.33 -27.35
N ASP A 74 -21.81 8.08 -27.81
CA ASP A 74 -22.55 6.93 -27.26
C ASP A 74 -21.59 5.78 -26.98
N GLY A 75 -21.79 5.06 -25.88
CA GLY A 75 -20.92 3.94 -25.53
C GLY A 75 -21.03 3.47 -24.07
N LEU A 76 -20.92 2.17 -23.84
CA LEU A 76 -20.96 1.57 -22.50
C LEU A 76 -19.60 1.60 -21.81
N LEU A 77 -19.43 2.40 -20.75
CA LEU A 77 -18.16 2.49 -20.03
C LEU A 77 -18.00 1.35 -19.04
N LEU A 78 -19.04 1.09 -18.24
CA LEU A 78 -19.02 0.12 -17.15
C LEU A 78 -20.36 -0.58 -17.07
N PHE A 79 -20.36 -1.89 -16.80
CA PHE A 79 -21.59 -2.65 -16.60
C PHE A 79 -21.39 -3.84 -15.66
N SER A 80 -22.38 -4.08 -14.80
CA SER A 80 -22.52 -5.34 -14.05
C SER A 80 -23.99 -5.57 -13.76
N ALA A 81 -24.41 -6.83 -13.83
CA ALA A 81 -25.80 -7.24 -13.70
C ALA A 81 -25.95 -8.40 -12.69
N GLY A 82 -27.17 -8.55 -12.18
CA GLY A 82 -27.58 -9.61 -11.31
C GLY A 82 -27.81 -10.92 -12.04
N LYS A 83 -28.60 -11.80 -11.42
CA LYS A 83 -29.10 -13.01 -12.07
C LYS A 83 -30.51 -12.73 -12.57
N ALA A 84 -30.83 -13.13 -13.79
CA ALA A 84 -32.17 -12.95 -14.35
C ALA A 84 -33.25 -13.64 -13.49
N SER A 85 -34.09 -12.87 -12.78
CA SER A 85 -35.50 -13.16 -12.41
C SER A 85 -36.02 -12.18 -11.33
N PRO A 86 -37.23 -11.58 -11.45
CA PRO A 86 -38.03 -11.24 -12.64
C PRO A 86 -37.65 -9.90 -13.30
N VAL A 87 -36.88 -9.06 -12.59
CA VAL A 87 -36.18 -7.87 -13.11
C VAL A 87 -34.73 -8.03 -12.70
N GLU A 88 -33.80 -7.85 -13.64
CA GLU A 88 -32.38 -8.03 -13.39
C GLU A 88 -31.82 -6.75 -12.75
N ASP A 89 -31.38 -6.82 -11.49
CA ASP A 89 -30.61 -5.75 -10.85
C ASP A 89 -29.39 -5.44 -11.72
N PHE A 90 -29.08 -4.17 -11.96
CA PHE A 90 -27.86 -3.83 -12.70
C PHE A 90 -27.33 -2.47 -12.30
N VAL A 91 -26.08 -2.23 -12.67
CA VAL A 91 -25.45 -0.92 -12.64
C VAL A 91 -24.70 -0.68 -13.94
N ALA A 92 -24.79 0.54 -14.46
CA ALA A 92 -24.04 0.96 -15.65
C ALA A 92 -23.57 2.41 -15.58
N LEU A 93 -22.41 2.67 -16.18
CA LEU A 93 -22.01 4.00 -16.65
C LEU A 93 -22.00 3.97 -18.17
N ALA A 94 -22.67 4.92 -18.81
CA ALA A 94 -22.79 4.97 -20.26
C ALA A 94 -22.75 6.40 -20.78
N MET A 95 -22.14 6.57 -21.94
CA MET A 95 -22.27 7.75 -22.79
C MET A 95 -23.57 7.62 -23.59
N VAL A 96 -24.42 8.65 -23.53
CA VAL A 96 -25.69 8.72 -24.25
C VAL A 96 -25.88 10.13 -24.81
N SER A 97 -25.79 10.26 -26.13
CA SER A 97 -25.90 11.54 -26.86
C SER A 97 -24.95 12.61 -26.30
N GLY A 98 -23.71 12.24 -26.00
CA GLY A 98 -22.65 13.15 -25.54
C GLY A 98 -22.65 13.43 -24.04
N HIS A 99 -23.62 12.95 -23.27
CA HIS A 99 -23.63 13.07 -21.81
C HIS A 99 -23.27 11.74 -21.17
N LEU A 100 -22.60 11.80 -20.02
CA LEU A 100 -22.44 10.66 -19.15
C LEU A 100 -23.74 10.42 -18.35
N GLU A 101 -24.16 9.16 -18.29
CA GLU A 101 -25.28 8.70 -17.48
C GLU A 101 -24.87 7.56 -16.53
N PHE A 102 -25.35 7.65 -15.29
CA PHE A 102 -25.27 6.60 -14.29
C PHE A 102 -26.65 5.94 -14.10
N HIS A 103 -26.69 4.64 -14.38
CA HIS A 103 -27.90 3.84 -14.37
C HIS A 103 -27.80 2.79 -13.27
N TYR A 104 -28.87 2.62 -12.49
CA TYR A 104 -28.99 1.46 -11.60
C TYR A 104 -30.44 1.00 -11.45
N GLU A 105 -30.63 -0.32 -11.38
CA GLU A 105 -31.90 -1.01 -11.20
C GLU A 105 -31.81 -1.89 -9.95
N LEU A 106 -32.82 -1.81 -9.09
CA LEU A 106 -32.91 -2.52 -7.81
C LEU A 106 -34.13 -3.46 -7.75
N GLY A 107 -34.81 -3.67 -8.88
CA GLY A 107 -36.00 -4.51 -9.03
C GLY A 107 -37.33 -3.75 -9.04
N SER A 108 -37.33 -2.42 -9.00
CA SER A 108 -38.56 -1.60 -8.99
C SER A 108 -38.54 -0.40 -9.97
N GLY A 109 -37.59 -0.40 -10.90
CA GLY A 109 -37.42 0.57 -11.96
C GLY A 109 -36.07 1.27 -11.89
N THR A 110 -35.58 1.68 -13.06
CA THR A 110 -34.22 2.20 -13.23
C THR A 110 -34.13 3.66 -12.82
N ALA A 111 -33.12 4.00 -12.02
CA ALA A 111 -32.69 5.38 -11.83
C ALA A 111 -31.68 5.76 -12.91
N VAL A 112 -31.87 6.91 -13.55
CA VAL A 112 -30.94 7.46 -14.55
C VAL A 112 -30.49 8.86 -14.13
N LEU A 113 -29.24 9.00 -13.74
CA LEU A 113 -28.60 10.27 -13.45
C LEU A 113 -27.82 10.70 -14.68
N ARG A 114 -28.15 11.86 -15.26
CA ARG A 114 -27.50 12.40 -16.46
C ARG A 114 -26.70 13.64 -16.09
N SER A 115 -25.47 13.73 -16.58
CA SER A 115 -24.62 14.92 -16.45
C SER A 115 -25.34 16.14 -17.03
N VAL A 116 -25.23 17.29 -16.36
CA VAL A 116 -25.90 18.54 -16.77
C VAL A 116 -25.40 19.00 -18.13
N GLU A 117 -24.09 19.04 -18.29
CA GLU A 117 -23.42 19.42 -19.53
C GLU A 117 -22.91 18.18 -20.28
N PRO A 118 -22.87 18.20 -21.62
CA PRO A 118 -22.18 17.19 -22.40
C PRO A 118 -20.69 17.14 -22.04
N VAL A 119 -20.12 15.93 -22.02
CA VAL A 119 -18.67 15.76 -21.83
C VAL A 119 -17.94 15.95 -23.15
N ALA A 120 -16.72 16.49 -23.10
CA ALA A 120 -15.95 16.84 -24.27
C ALA A 120 -15.26 15.62 -24.88
N LEU A 121 -15.59 15.29 -26.13
CA LEU A 121 -14.92 14.20 -26.83
C LEU A 121 -13.41 14.46 -27.01
N GLY A 122 -12.62 13.40 -26.92
CA GLY A 122 -11.15 13.46 -27.05
C GLY A 122 -10.43 14.00 -25.81
N ARG A 123 -11.14 14.28 -24.71
CA ARG A 123 -10.58 14.78 -23.44
C ARG A 123 -10.84 13.81 -22.31
N TRP A 124 -9.95 13.81 -21.32
CA TRP A 124 -10.16 13.05 -20.09
C TRP A 124 -11.18 13.72 -19.21
N HIS A 125 -12.03 12.89 -18.64
CA HIS A 125 -13.07 13.21 -17.69
C HIS A 125 -12.94 12.30 -16.48
N ARG A 126 -13.38 12.78 -15.32
CA ARG A 126 -13.46 12.00 -14.09
C ARG A 126 -14.88 12.03 -13.56
N VAL A 127 -15.42 10.85 -13.26
CA VAL A 127 -16.73 10.69 -12.64
C VAL A 127 -16.61 10.08 -11.24
N THR A 128 -17.42 10.56 -10.32
CA THR A 128 -17.79 9.89 -9.07
C THR A 128 -19.29 9.63 -9.10
N ALA A 129 -19.68 8.37 -9.15
CA ALA A 129 -21.07 7.92 -9.11
C ALA A 129 -21.29 7.07 -7.87
N GLU A 130 -22.19 7.52 -7.01
CA GLU A 130 -22.47 6.90 -5.71
C GLU A 130 -23.95 6.55 -5.62
N ARG A 131 -24.25 5.44 -4.96
CA ARG A 131 -25.59 5.00 -4.62
C ARG A 131 -25.59 4.54 -3.18
N VAL A 132 -26.43 5.14 -2.35
CA VAL A 132 -26.72 4.72 -0.97
C VAL A 132 -28.19 4.36 -0.90
N HIS A 133 -28.49 3.09 -0.62
CA HIS A 133 -29.85 2.53 -0.70
C HIS A 133 -30.49 2.81 -2.07
N LYS A 134 -31.55 3.61 -2.13
CA LYS A 134 -32.21 3.98 -3.38
C LYS A 134 -31.67 5.27 -4.00
N ASP A 135 -30.89 6.05 -3.25
CA ASP A 135 -30.49 7.40 -3.61
C ASP A 135 -29.14 7.40 -4.30
N GLY A 136 -29.10 7.96 -5.50
CA GLY A 136 -27.91 8.09 -6.32
C GLY A 136 -27.43 9.54 -6.35
N THR A 137 -26.11 9.71 -6.42
CA THR A 137 -25.43 10.98 -6.67
C THR A 137 -24.37 10.77 -7.75
N MET A 138 -24.26 11.70 -8.70
CA MET A 138 -23.22 11.68 -9.73
C MET A 138 -22.57 13.05 -9.87
N VAL A 139 -21.24 13.08 -9.88
CA VAL A 139 -20.40 14.26 -10.10
C VAL A 139 -19.44 13.97 -11.24
N VAL A 140 -19.41 14.85 -12.25
CA VAL A 140 -18.48 14.77 -13.39
C VAL A 140 -17.58 16.00 -13.38
N ASP A 141 -16.26 15.80 -13.40
CA ASP A 141 -15.24 16.87 -13.41
C ASP A 141 -15.38 17.91 -12.28
N GLY A 142 -15.88 17.50 -11.11
CA GLY A 142 -16.11 18.40 -9.98
C GLY A 142 -17.28 19.38 -10.18
N SER A 143 -18.14 19.15 -11.17
CA SER A 143 -19.39 19.90 -11.35
C SER A 143 -20.38 19.70 -10.21
N ALA A 144 -21.48 20.46 -10.21
CA ALA A 144 -22.54 20.32 -9.22
C ALA A 144 -23.11 18.88 -9.22
N PRO A 145 -23.35 18.28 -8.04
CA PRO A 145 -23.86 16.92 -7.94
C PRO A 145 -25.27 16.81 -8.53
N VAL A 146 -25.45 15.83 -9.41
CA VAL A 146 -26.77 15.39 -9.89
C VAL A 146 -27.27 14.31 -8.94
N GLN A 147 -28.51 14.41 -8.48
CA GLN A 147 -29.11 13.42 -7.58
C GLN A 147 -30.41 12.87 -8.16
N ARG A 148 -30.64 11.57 -7.96
CA ARG A 148 -31.90 10.91 -8.30
C ARG A 148 -32.04 9.65 -7.47
N SER A 149 -33.26 9.31 -7.10
CA SER A 149 -33.56 8.03 -6.43
C SER A 149 -34.23 7.05 -7.40
N SER A 150 -34.01 5.75 -7.20
CA SER A 150 -34.77 4.72 -7.91
C SER A 150 -36.24 4.72 -7.46
N PRO A 151 -37.18 4.45 -8.38
CA PRO A 151 -38.59 4.27 -8.04
C PRO A 151 -38.82 3.03 -7.16
N GLY A 152 -39.96 3.02 -6.46
CA GLY A 152 -40.36 1.89 -5.62
C GLY A 152 -39.65 1.82 -4.25
N LYS A 153 -39.74 0.64 -3.64
CA LYS A 153 -39.28 0.35 -2.26
C LYS A 153 -37.98 -0.45 -2.20
N SER A 154 -37.51 -0.99 -3.31
CA SER A 154 -36.29 -1.81 -3.31
C SER A 154 -35.05 -0.93 -3.07
N GLN A 155 -34.13 -1.44 -2.25
CA GLN A 155 -32.91 -0.73 -1.83
C GLN A 155 -31.63 -1.57 -2.02
N GLY A 156 -31.78 -2.87 -2.26
CA GLY A 156 -30.67 -3.80 -2.43
C GLY A 156 -30.23 -3.88 -3.89
N LEU A 157 -28.92 -3.89 -4.12
CA LEU A 157 -28.32 -4.14 -5.43
C LEU A 157 -27.61 -5.50 -5.43
N ASN A 158 -28.14 -6.48 -6.16
CA ASN A 158 -27.67 -7.87 -6.14
C ASN A 158 -26.99 -8.27 -7.45
N LEU A 159 -25.72 -7.90 -7.60
CA LEU A 159 -24.93 -8.20 -8.80
C LEU A 159 -24.27 -9.58 -8.72
N HIS A 160 -24.21 -10.27 -9.84
CA HIS A 160 -23.64 -11.62 -9.97
C HIS A 160 -22.68 -11.76 -11.16
N SER A 161 -22.90 -10.98 -12.22
CA SER A 161 -22.00 -10.98 -13.38
C SER A 161 -20.63 -10.40 -13.02
N PRO A 162 -19.58 -10.72 -13.81
CA PRO A 162 -18.35 -9.95 -13.81
C PRO A 162 -18.61 -8.45 -13.97
N LEU A 163 -17.67 -7.63 -13.49
CA LEU A 163 -17.62 -6.20 -13.82
C LEU A 163 -17.04 -6.05 -15.22
N TYR A 164 -17.78 -5.48 -16.15
CA TYR A 164 -17.34 -5.21 -17.51
C TYR A 164 -16.97 -3.75 -17.71
N LEU A 165 -15.91 -3.51 -18.49
CA LEU A 165 -15.51 -2.20 -18.99
C LEU A 165 -15.53 -2.18 -20.53
N GLY A 166 -16.00 -1.06 -21.09
CA GLY A 166 -16.01 -0.73 -22.52
C GLY A 166 -17.05 -1.45 -23.39
N GLY A 167 -17.48 -2.63 -22.97
CA GLY A 167 -18.47 -3.46 -23.67
C GLY A 167 -18.79 -4.70 -22.86
N VAL A 168 -19.68 -5.55 -23.36
CA VAL A 168 -20.06 -6.81 -22.70
C VAL A 168 -19.98 -7.98 -23.68
N GLU A 169 -19.86 -9.20 -23.14
CA GLU A 169 -20.11 -10.41 -23.91
C GLU A 169 -21.59 -10.84 -23.80
N PRO A 170 -22.19 -11.40 -24.87
CA PRO A 170 -23.51 -12.01 -24.79
C PRO A 170 -23.55 -13.10 -23.69
N PRO A 171 -24.69 -13.30 -22.99
CA PRO A 171 -26.03 -12.77 -23.29
C PRO A 171 -26.42 -11.49 -22.54
N LEU A 172 -25.47 -10.79 -21.91
CA LEU A 172 -25.75 -9.60 -21.09
C LEU A 172 -26.37 -8.47 -21.93
N ARG A 173 -27.33 -7.75 -21.34
CA ARG A 173 -28.10 -6.68 -22.00
C ARG A 173 -27.97 -5.35 -21.24
N PRO A 174 -26.93 -4.56 -21.54
CA PRO A 174 -26.76 -3.22 -20.99
C PRO A 174 -27.85 -2.24 -21.49
N PRO A 175 -28.01 -1.09 -20.82
CA PRO A 175 -28.98 -0.06 -21.23
C PRO A 175 -28.66 0.56 -22.61
N THR A 176 -27.42 0.43 -23.09
CA THR A 176 -27.02 0.83 -24.45
C THR A 176 -26.26 -0.31 -25.13
N ASN A 177 -26.56 -0.54 -26.41
CA ASN A 177 -25.84 -1.52 -27.24
C ASN A 177 -24.55 -0.93 -27.85
N ALA A 178 -24.29 0.37 -27.68
CA ALA A 178 -23.09 1.00 -28.19
C ALA A 178 -21.86 0.55 -27.39
N SER A 179 -20.84 0.00 -28.08
CA SER A 179 -19.52 -0.20 -27.46
C SER A 179 -18.84 1.14 -27.24
N PHE A 180 -18.19 1.31 -26.11
CA PHE A 180 -17.45 2.52 -25.82
C PHE A 180 -16.23 2.64 -26.73
N GLN A 181 -16.10 3.77 -27.41
CA GLN A 181 -14.91 4.12 -28.18
C GLN A 181 -14.14 5.18 -27.42
N GLY A 182 -12.90 4.89 -27.08
CA GLY A 182 -12.10 5.73 -26.21
C GLY A 182 -11.23 4.95 -25.25
N CYS A 183 -10.78 5.63 -24.20
CA CYS A 183 -9.90 5.05 -23.20
C CYS A 183 -10.54 5.07 -21.82
N ILE A 184 -10.28 4.05 -21.02
CA ILE A 184 -10.67 4.00 -19.60
C ILE A 184 -9.38 3.97 -18.79
N GLY A 185 -9.25 4.95 -17.89
CA GLY A 185 -8.10 5.15 -17.01
C GLY A 185 -8.35 4.52 -15.65
N GLU A 186 -7.96 5.19 -14.57
CA GLU A 186 -8.15 4.64 -13.21
C GLU A 186 -9.64 4.35 -12.91
N VAL A 187 -9.92 3.17 -12.34
CA VAL A 187 -11.25 2.76 -11.88
C VAL A 187 -11.15 2.30 -10.42
N SER A 188 -12.03 2.81 -9.55
CA SER A 188 -12.15 2.39 -8.16
C SER A 188 -13.60 2.03 -7.83
N ILE A 189 -13.80 0.97 -7.04
CA ILE A 189 -15.09 0.53 -6.54
C ILE A 189 -15.02 0.51 -5.01
N ASN A 190 -15.89 1.28 -4.35
CA ASN A 190 -15.91 1.46 -2.89
C ASN A 190 -14.52 1.77 -2.31
N GLY A 191 -13.76 2.65 -2.98
CA GLY A 191 -12.40 3.05 -2.59
C GLY A 191 -11.30 2.05 -2.94
N LYS A 192 -11.62 0.86 -3.43
CA LYS A 192 -10.64 -0.13 -3.88
C LYS A 192 -10.35 0.04 -5.37
N LYS A 193 -9.09 0.32 -5.72
CA LYS A 193 -8.65 0.41 -7.12
C LYS A 193 -8.71 -0.95 -7.82
N VAL A 194 -9.18 -0.96 -9.06
CA VAL A 194 -9.17 -2.12 -9.94
C VAL A 194 -7.85 -2.13 -10.72
N ASP A 195 -7.08 -3.22 -10.65
CA ASP A 195 -5.86 -3.36 -11.44
C ASP A 195 -6.22 -3.75 -12.88
N LEU A 196 -6.32 -2.74 -13.75
CA LEU A 196 -6.71 -2.92 -15.15
C LEU A 196 -5.69 -3.70 -15.98
N SER A 197 -4.44 -3.78 -15.54
CA SER A 197 -3.35 -4.38 -16.31
C SER A 197 -3.28 -5.90 -16.13
N TYR A 198 -3.73 -6.40 -14.99
CA TYR A 198 -3.43 -7.78 -14.58
C TYR A 198 -4.58 -8.53 -13.91
N SER A 199 -5.52 -7.86 -13.25
CA SER A 199 -6.60 -8.54 -12.48
C SER A 199 -7.84 -8.93 -13.29
N PHE A 200 -7.77 -8.82 -14.62
CA PHE A 200 -8.88 -9.15 -15.52
C PHE A 200 -9.11 -10.66 -15.62
N LEU A 201 -10.35 -11.03 -15.92
CA LEU A 201 -10.80 -12.40 -16.17
C LEU A 201 -10.77 -12.74 -17.66
N ARG A 202 -11.33 -11.85 -18.50
CA ARG A 202 -11.37 -11.98 -19.96
C ARG A 202 -11.24 -10.62 -20.62
N SER A 203 -10.74 -10.59 -21.85
CA SER A 203 -10.65 -9.38 -22.65
C SER A 203 -10.75 -9.70 -24.14
N ARG A 204 -11.25 -8.75 -24.94
CA ARG A 204 -11.24 -8.81 -26.41
C ARG A 204 -11.08 -7.41 -27.00
N GLY A 205 -10.28 -7.27 -28.05
CA GLY A 205 -10.17 -6.04 -28.85
C GLY A 205 -9.64 -4.81 -28.10
N VAL A 206 -8.88 -5.03 -27.02
CA VAL A 206 -8.39 -3.94 -26.16
C VAL A 206 -6.94 -3.61 -26.55
N GLY A 207 -6.71 -2.36 -26.91
CA GLY A 207 -5.39 -1.84 -27.28
C GLY A 207 -4.81 -0.91 -26.22
N GLN A 208 -3.57 -0.46 -26.41
CA GLN A 208 -2.98 0.60 -25.59
C GLN A 208 -3.50 1.97 -26.05
N CYS A 209 -3.96 2.79 -25.12
CA CYS A 209 -4.45 4.15 -25.42
C CYS A 209 -3.30 5.09 -25.87
N ARG A 210 -3.09 5.24 -27.19
CA ARG A 210 -1.96 5.99 -27.77
C ARG A 210 -2.17 7.50 -27.94
N GLN A 211 -3.42 7.97 -27.87
CA GLN A 211 -3.77 9.37 -28.20
C GLN A 211 -3.76 10.30 -26.98
N SER A 212 -3.55 9.76 -25.78
CA SER A 212 -3.12 10.61 -24.68
C SER A 212 -1.65 10.91 -24.93
N SER A 213 -1.27 12.19 -25.04
CA SER A 213 0.07 12.55 -24.60
C SER A 213 0.25 11.82 -23.29
N PRO A 214 1.26 10.96 -23.11
CA PRO A 214 1.37 10.18 -21.89
C PRO A 214 1.41 11.05 -20.63
N CYS A 215 1.66 12.36 -20.82
CA CYS A 215 1.57 13.44 -19.85
C CYS A 215 0.17 13.92 -19.44
N LEU A 216 -0.87 13.54 -20.17
CA LEU A 216 -2.23 14.05 -20.00
C LEU A 216 -2.86 13.58 -18.67
N HIS A 217 -2.43 12.43 -18.15
CA HIS A 217 -2.81 11.93 -16.82
C HIS A 217 -1.93 12.47 -15.69
N ALA A 218 -1.15 13.53 -15.94
CA ALA A 218 -0.13 14.02 -15.02
C ALA A 218 0.66 12.86 -14.37
N PRO A 219 1.26 11.96 -15.19
CA PRO A 219 1.92 10.77 -14.66
C PRO A 219 3.09 11.14 -13.74
N CYS A 220 3.62 12.35 -13.84
CA CYS A 220 4.63 12.90 -12.96
C CYS A 220 3.98 13.43 -11.68
N LEU A 221 4.33 12.80 -10.56
CA LEU A 221 3.85 13.19 -9.24
C LEU A 221 4.54 14.47 -8.75
N HIS A 222 3.97 15.07 -7.71
CA HIS A 222 4.58 16.18 -6.95
C HIS A 222 4.95 17.42 -7.79
N GLY A 223 4.14 17.72 -8.80
CA GLY A 223 4.33 18.90 -9.66
C GLY A 223 5.44 18.76 -10.70
N GLY A 224 5.96 17.55 -10.93
CA GLY A 224 6.93 17.29 -12.00
C GLY A 224 6.35 17.59 -13.39
N ARG A 225 7.18 18.16 -14.29
CA ARG A 225 6.77 18.46 -15.66
C ARG A 225 6.93 17.23 -16.55
N CYS A 226 5.85 16.75 -17.12
CA CYS A 226 5.89 15.63 -18.05
C CYS A 226 6.27 16.07 -19.48
N LEU A 227 7.08 15.26 -20.16
CA LEU A 227 7.42 15.41 -21.58
C LEU A 227 7.13 14.10 -22.35
N PRO A 228 6.33 14.13 -23.43
CA PRO A 228 6.15 12.98 -24.31
C PRO A 228 7.43 12.70 -25.11
N LEU A 229 7.71 11.41 -25.41
CA LEU A 229 8.90 11.01 -26.15
C LEU A 229 8.55 10.34 -27.51
N PRO A 230 9.48 10.33 -28.50
CA PRO A 230 9.27 9.72 -29.81
C PRO A 230 9.13 8.19 -29.77
N ALA A 231 8.57 7.62 -30.84
CA ALA A 231 8.44 6.17 -31.01
C ALA A 231 9.80 5.47 -30.95
N GLY A 232 9.89 4.37 -30.19
CA GLY A 232 11.15 3.63 -29.94
C GLY A 232 11.83 3.93 -28.60
N SER A 233 11.18 4.71 -27.72
CA SER A 233 11.63 5.05 -26.36
C SER A 233 10.47 4.89 -25.36
N PRO A 234 10.68 4.94 -24.02
CA PRO A 234 9.56 4.94 -23.07
C PRO A 234 8.58 6.09 -23.37
N PRO A 235 7.26 5.91 -23.15
CA PRO A 235 6.23 6.80 -23.69
C PRO A 235 6.36 8.27 -23.23
N PHE A 236 6.86 8.51 -22.01
CA PHE A 236 7.13 9.84 -21.47
C PHE A 236 8.38 9.87 -20.60
N ARG A 237 8.86 11.08 -20.29
CA ARG A 237 9.80 11.35 -19.20
C ARG A 237 9.27 12.44 -18.27
N CYS A 238 9.55 12.30 -16.98
CA CYS A 238 9.26 13.33 -15.99
C CYS A 238 10.49 14.20 -15.70
N LEU A 239 10.30 15.51 -15.71
CA LEU A 239 11.23 16.48 -15.14
C LEU A 239 10.76 16.78 -13.72
N CYS A 240 11.41 16.18 -12.75
CA CYS A 240 10.99 16.31 -11.37
C CYS A 240 11.34 17.67 -10.79
N THR A 241 10.43 18.19 -9.96
CA THR A 241 10.69 19.34 -9.11
C THR A 241 11.81 19.00 -8.12
N PRO A 242 12.57 20.00 -7.64
CA PRO A 242 13.62 19.73 -6.66
C PRO A 242 13.05 19.05 -5.42
N GLY A 243 13.63 17.92 -5.00
CA GLY A 243 13.06 17.09 -3.93
C GLY A 243 12.36 15.81 -4.42
N PHE A 244 12.24 15.59 -5.74
CA PHE A 244 11.58 14.43 -6.35
C PHE A 244 12.46 13.79 -7.45
N SER A 245 12.47 12.45 -7.54
CA SER A 245 13.20 11.63 -8.52
C SER A 245 12.39 10.38 -8.89
N GLY A 246 12.98 9.54 -9.72
CA GLY A 246 12.31 8.37 -10.28
C GLY A 246 11.60 8.69 -11.59
N PRO A 247 11.24 7.65 -12.37
CA PRO A 247 10.61 7.79 -13.69
C PRO A 247 9.30 8.59 -13.69
N ARG A 248 8.61 8.66 -12.55
CA ARG A 248 7.33 9.38 -12.36
C ARG A 248 7.40 10.46 -11.28
N CYS A 249 8.58 10.87 -10.81
CA CYS A 249 8.74 11.76 -9.65
C CYS A 249 8.05 11.21 -8.39
N GLU A 250 7.85 9.90 -8.35
CA GLU A 250 7.19 9.18 -7.27
C GLU A 250 8.10 8.99 -6.08
N ARG A 251 9.41 9.00 -6.34
CA ARG A 251 10.42 9.00 -5.30
C ARG A 251 10.57 10.46 -4.92
N MET A 252 10.53 10.76 -3.63
CA MET A 252 11.20 11.98 -3.21
C MET A 252 12.68 11.77 -3.56
N ALA A 253 13.24 12.62 -4.44
CA ALA A 253 14.68 12.80 -4.48
C ALA A 253 14.93 13.49 -3.17
N ASP A 254 15.24 12.71 -2.15
CA ASP A 254 15.50 13.29 -0.86
C ASP A 254 16.54 14.39 -1.07
N ARG A 255 16.12 15.65 -0.93
CA ARG A 255 17.05 16.74 -0.64
C ARG A 255 17.82 16.45 0.66
N CYS A 256 17.41 15.38 1.37
CA CYS A 256 18.01 14.80 2.55
C CYS A 256 19.02 13.67 2.27
N LEU A 257 19.12 13.14 1.03
CA LEU A 257 20.13 12.13 0.65
C LEU A 257 21.48 12.77 0.34
N GLU A 258 21.50 14.05 -0.07
CA GLU A 258 22.76 14.78 -0.24
C GLU A 258 23.19 15.49 1.04
N HIS A 259 22.27 15.97 1.88
CA HIS A 259 22.56 16.56 3.19
C HIS A 259 21.49 16.15 4.21
N ASN A 260 21.90 15.35 5.19
CA ASN A 260 21.17 14.67 6.24
C ASN A 260 20.66 15.63 7.36
N PRO A 261 19.35 16.00 7.41
CA PRO A 261 18.73 16.11 8.75
C PRO A 261 17.22 15.73 8.87
N CYS A 262 16.54 15.17 7.86
CA CYS A 262 15.06 14.97 7.94
C CYS A 262 14.57 13.51 7.99
N LEU A 263 15.44 12.48 7.97
CA LEU A 263 14.98 11.09 7.85
C LEU A 263 14.20 10.55 9.06
N GLY A 264 14.40 11.11 10.26
CA GLY A 264 13.76 10.63 11.50
C GLY A 264 12.39 11.27 11.81
N THR A 265 12.02 12.39 11.19
CA THR A 265 10.95 13.28 11.68
C THR A 265 9.60 13.12 10.99
N LEU A 266 9.50 12.26 9.97
CA LEU A 266 8.24 12.06 9.26
C LEU A 266 7.23 11.25 10.10
N PRO A 267 5.92 11.56 10.03
CA PRO A 267 4.89 10.89 10.82
C PRO A 267 4.85 9.36 10.68
N ARG A 268 5.25 8.81 9.52
CA ARG A 268 5.31 7.36 9.27
C ARG A 268 6.48 6.64 9.94
N PHE A 269 7.52 7.37 10.31
CA PHE A 269 8.71 6.85 10.98
C PHE A 269 8.69 7.15 12.49
N SER A 270 7.54 7.55 13.03
CA SER A 270 7.38 7.94 14.43
C SER A 270 6.14 7.30 15.06
N ALA A 271 6.20 7.05 16.37
CA ALA A 271 5.14 6.46 17.15
C ALA A 271 5.14 7.00 18.60
N VAL A 272 3.96 7.35 19.09
CA VAL A 272 3.67 7.66 20.49
C VAL A 272 3.24 6.37 21.18
N PHE A 273 3.87 6.08 22.30
CA PHE A 273 3.52 4.99 23.19
C PHE A 273 2.95 5.55 24.49
N SER A 274 1.80 5.03 24.87
CA SER A 274 1.17 5.20 26.17
C SER A 274 1.18 3.88 26.93
N GLU A 275 0.74 3.89 28.19
CA GLU A 275 0.63 2.67 28.99
C GLU A 275 -0.14 1.56 28.26
N GLY A 276 0.49 0.40 28.10
CA GLY A 276 -0.08 -0.76 27.39
C GLY A 276 -0.04 -0.69 25.85
N SER A 277 0.46 0.41 25.26
CA SER A 277 0.68 0.52 23.82
C SER A 277 1.93 -0.25 23.38
N TYR A 278 1.89 -0.82 22.18
CA TYR A 278 3.04 -1.47 21.57
C TYR A 278 2.90 -1.57 20.05
N LEU A 279 4.03 -1.75 19.36
CA LEU A 279 4.09 -2.23 17.98
C LEU A 279 4.81 -3.57 17.94
N ALA A 280 4.29 -4.51 17.17
CA ALA A 280 4.95 -5.77 16.85
C ALA A 280 5.35 -5.74 15.37
N LEU A 281 6.66 -5.75 15.09
CA LEU A 281 7.22 -5.80 13.74
C LEU A 281 7.62 -7.25 13.38
N PRO A 282 7.63 -7.62 12.09
CA PRO A 282 8.11 -8.93 11.66
C PRO A 282 9.55 -9.21 12.13
N GLY A 283 9.76 -10.37 12.76
CA GLY A 283 11.08 -10.79 13.26
C GLY A 283 12.19 -10.84 12.20
N HIS A 284 11.84 -10.95 10.91
CA HIS A 284 12.81 -10.95 9.83
C HIS A 284 13.46 -9.60 9.53
N LEU A 285 12.93 -8.51 10.11
CA LEU A 285 13.55 -7.18 10.03
C LEU A 285 14.73 -7.02 10.98
N PHE A 286 14.87 -7.89 11.98
CA PHE A 286 16.02 -7.84 12.87
C PHE A 286 17.27 -8.32 12.13
N PRO A 287 18.44 -7.68 12.31
CA PRO A 287 19.65 -8.07 11.62
C PRO A 287 20.01 -9.52 11.90
N ARG A 288 20.23 -10.29 10.83
CA ARG A 288 20.74 -11.67 10.88
C ARG A 288 22.03 -11.76 10.07
N GLY A 289 22.94 -10.82 10.35
CA GLY A 289 24.25 -10.77 9.70
C GLY A 289 25.10 -11.99 10.06
N ALA A 290 26.19 -12.17 9.31
CA ALA A 290 27.24 -13.11 9.71
C ALA A 290 27.76 -12.75 11.13
N PRO A 291 28.26 -13.72 11.92
CA PRO A 291 28.57 -13.50 13.33
C PRO A 291 29.62 -12.41 13.63
N ASP A 292 30.40 -12.05 12.61
CA ASP A 292 31.45 -11.02 12.61
C ASP A 292 30.96 -9.63 12.17
N LEU A 293 29.74 -9.53 11.63
CA LEU A 293 29.13 -8.24 11.28
C LEU A 293 28.46 -7.60 12.49
N GLN A 294 28.58 -6.28 12.60
CA GLN A 294 27.93 -5.52 13.66
C GLN A 294 26.44 -5.34 13.35
N ASP A 295 25.58 -5.80 14.25
CA ASP A 295 24.15 -5.51 14.24
C ASP A 295 23.92 -4.17 14.97
N THR A 296 23.22 -3.22 14.36
CA THR A 296 22.95 -1.89 14.93
C THR A 296 21.46 -1.65 15.09
N ILE A 297 21.08 -1.14 16.25
CA ILE A 297 19.78 -0.58 16.60
C ILE A 297 20.01 0.92 16.79
N GLU A 298 19.33 1.73 15.99
CA GLU A 298 19.42 3.20 16.07
C GLU A 298 18.00 3.78 16.11
N LEU A 299 17.73 4.72 17.01
CA LEU A 299 16.43 5.41 17.12
C LEU A 299 16.60 6.75 17.83
N GLU A 300 15.59 7.61 17.73
CA GLU A 300 15.44 8.76 18.61
C GLU A 300 14.29 8.52 19.60
N LEU A 301 14.53 8.87 20.87
CA LEU A 301 13.60 8.66 21.98
C LEU A 301 13.34 10.00 22.68
N ARG A 302 12.06 10.26 22.95
CA ARG A 302 11.62 11.33 23.86
C ARG A 302 10.73 10.75 24.93
N THR A 303 11.14 10.76 26.19
CA THR A 303 10.40 10.11 27.27
C THR A 303 10.61 10.83 28.60
N SER A 304 9.65 10.68 29.51
CA SER A 304 9.78 11.02 30.94
C SER A 304 9.67 9.78 31.82
N SER A 305 9.63 8.58 31.21
CA SER A 305 9.47 7.31 31.91
C SER A 305 10.78 6.94 32.60
N THR A 306 10.76 6.59 33.88
CA THR A 306 11.95 6.09 34.59
C THR A 306 12.20 4.60 34.33
N GLU A 307 11.16 3.86 33.98
CA GLU A 307 11.17 2.42 33.71
C GLU A 307 10.35 2.15 32.44
N GLY A 308 10.74 1.16 31.64
CA GLY A 308 9.88 0.68 30.56
C GLY A 308 10.60 -0.04 29.43
N LEU A 309 9.91 -0.99 28.80
CA LEU A 309 10.40 -1.69 27.62
C LEU A 309 10.34 -0.79 26.38
N LEU A 310 11.48 -0.63 25.69
CA LEU A 310 11.57 0.14 24.44
C LEU A 310 11.67 -0.76 23.20
N LEU A 311 12.49 -1.81 23.24
CA LEU A 311 12.61 -2.80 22.17
C LEU A 311 12.84 -4.19 22.76
N TRP A 312 12.15 -5.21 22.25
CA TRP A 312 12.42 -6.61 22.58
C TRP A 312 12.38 -7.51 21.34
N HIS A 313 13.36 -8.39 21.21
CA HIS A 313 13.30 -9.51 20.29
C HIS A 313 13.81 -10.78 21.00
N GLY A 314 12.92 -11.74 21.20
CA GLY A 314 13.18 -12.99 21.91
C GLY A 314 11.89 -13.81 22.05
N ALA A 315 12.03 -15.10 22.36
CA ALA A 315 10.89 -16.04 22.40
C ALA A 315 9.77 -15.60 23.37
N GLU A 316 8.52 -15.77 22.94
CA GLU A 316 7.30 -15.28 23.61
C GLU A 316 6.86 -16.09 24.86
N SER A 317 7.80 -16.64 25.64
CA SER A 317 7.47 -17.51 26.79
C SER A 317 8.30 -17.28 28.06
N GLY A 318 9.01 -16.14 28.17
CA GLY A 318 9.80 -15.80 29.36
C GLY A 318 10.99 -16.73 29.65
N LYS A 319 11.19 -17.74 28.81
CA LYS A 319 12.31 -18.69 28.83
C LYS A 319 13.20 -18.52 27.59
N ALA A 320 13.22 -17.32 27.01
CA ALA A 320 14.04 -17.04 25.84
C ALA A 320 15.50 -17.34 26.17
N LYS A 321 16.03 -18.40 25.56
CA LYS A 321 17.45 -18.77 25.66
C LYS A 321 18.33 -17.65 25.10
N ASP A 322 17.85 -17.03 24.02
CA ASP A 322 18.50 -15.92 23.34
C ASP A 322 17.50 -14.75 23.23
N PHE A 323 17.96 -13.53 23.56
CA PHE A 323 17.17 -12.31 23.39
C PHE A 323 18.06 -11.10 23.14
N VAL A 324 17.48 -10.06 22.56
CA VAL A 324 18.04 -8.71 22.50
C VAL A 324 16.97 -7.72 22.97
N GLY A 325 17.32 -6.87 23.92
CA GLY A 325 16.41 -5.92 24.54
C GLY A 325 17.03 -4.56 24.79
N LEU A 326 16.22 -3.52 24.65
CA LEU A 326 16.53 -2.14 25.01
C LEU A 326 15.37 -1.59 25.84
N GLY A 327 15.64 -0.88 26.91
CA GLY A 327 14.60 -0.26 27.74
C GLY A 327 15.18 0.75 28.71
N LEU A 328 14.35 1.26 29.62
CA LEU A 328 14.76 2.16 30.67
C LEU A 328 14.72 1.49 32.03
N LYS A 329 15.72 1.82 32.85
CA LYS A 329 15.77 1.49 34.28
C LYS A 329 16.37 2.67 35.05
N ASP A 330 15.69 3.13 36.10
CA ASP A 330 16.09 4.30 36.89
C ASP A 330 16.44 5.52 36.00
N GLY A 331 15.71 5.70 34.88
CA GLY A 331 15.91 6.78 33.90
C GLY A 331 17.03 6.56 32.87
N HIS A 332 17.86 5.52 33.03
CA HIS A 332 18.98 5.22 32.15
C HIS A 332 18.58 4.19 31.08
N LEU A 333 19.17 4.27 29.90
CA LEU A 333 19.00 3.26 28.88
C LEU A 333 19.76 2.00 29.26
N VAL A 334 19.10 0.85 29.13
CA VAL A 334 19.66 -0.47 29.39
C VAL A 334 19.60 -1.29 28.12
N PHE A 335 20.75 -1.51 27.50
CA PHE A 335 20.91 -2.47 26.41
C PHE A 335 21.35 -3.81 26.98
N SER A 336 20.52 -4.84 26.79
CA SER A 336 20.78 -6.19 27.29
C SER A 336 20.58 -7.24 26.21
N TYR A 337 21.47 -8.23 26.17
CA TYR A 337 21.36 -9.35 25.25
C TYR A 337 21.91 -10.62 25.87
N GLN A 338 21.31 -11.75 25.48
CA GLN A 338 21.78 -13.08 25.86
C GLN A 338 21.88 -13.97 24.63
N LEU A 339 22.99 -14.71 24.54
CA LEU A 339 23.36 -15.58 23.42
C LEU A 339 23.39 -17.07 23.85
N GLY A 340 22.71 -17.40 24.95
CA GLY A 340 22.66 -18.76 25.51
C GLY A 340 23.82 -19.15 26.43
N SER A 341 24.80 -18.28 26.68
CA SER A 341 25.92 -18.51 27.62
C SER A 341 26.04 -17.48 28.75
N GLY A 342 24.99 -16.70 28.96
CA GLY A 342 24.89 -15.62 29.96
C GLY A 342 24.61 -14.26 29.30
N GLU A 343 24.14 -13.33 30.13
CA GLU A 343 23.62 -12.04 29.72
C GLU A 343 24.70 -10.95 29.81
N ALA A 344 24.74 -10.07 28.81
CA ALA A 344 25.40 -8.77 28.89
C ALA A 344 24.38 -7.70 29.25
N THR A 345 24.78 -6.72 30.05
CA THR A 345 23.97 -5.53 30.37
C THR A 345 24.87 -4.30 30.28
N ILE A 346 24.45 -3.34 29.46
CA ILE A 346 25.16 -2.09 29.19
C ILE A 346 24.18 -0.97 29.53
N ILE A 347 24.58 -0.05 30.39
CA ILE A 347 23.74 1.03 30.91
C ILE A 347 24.35 2.35 30.44
N SER A 348 23.52 3.30 29.99
CA SER A 348 24.00 4.65 29.65
C SER A 348 24.60 5.32 30.88
N GLU A 349 25.56 6.23 30.68
CA GLU A 349 26.14 7.01 31.79
C GLU A 349 25.12 8.01 32.33
N ASP A 350 24.45 8.72 31.42
CA ASP A 350 23.44 9.71 31.77
C ASP A 350 21.99 9.19 31.58
N PRO A 351 21.04 9.71 32.38
CA PRO A 351 19.62 9.44 32.21
C PRO A 351 19.04 10.16 30.98
N VAL A 352 18.04 9.55 30.34
CA VAL A 352 17.40 10.06 29.09
C VAL A 352 15.92 10.41 29.26
N ASN A 353 15.46 10.48 30.51
CA ASN A 353 14.05 10.68 30.87
C ASN A 353 13.72 12.14 31.20
N ASP A 354 14.42 13.08 30.57
CA ASP A 354 14.27 14.53 30.79
C ASP A 354 13.13 15.17 29.97
N GLY A 355 12.52 14.41 29.07
CA GLY A 355 11.45 14.88 28.19
C GLY A 355 11.92 15.54 26.90
N GLU A 356 13.23 15.54 26.62
CA GLU A 356 13.83 15.97 25.36
C GLU A 356 14.12 14.78 24.43
N TRP A 357 14.54 15.07 23.20
CA TRP A 357 14.90 14.03 22.22
C TRP A 357 16.35 13.61 22.40
N HIS A 358 16.55 12.31 22.58
CA HIS A 358 17.87 11.67 22.61
C HIS A 358 18.06 10.76 21.40
N HIS A 359 19.23 10.83 20.77
CA HIS A 359 19.67 9.88 19.75
C HIS A 359 20.34 8.68 20.41
N VAL A 360 19.83 7.48 20.14
CA VAL A 360 20.25 6.24 20.78
C VAL A 360 20.83 5.31 19.73
N MET A 361 22.08 4.87 19.93
CA MET A 361 22.71 3.84 19.13
C MET A 361 23.19 2.70 20.03
N ALA A 362 22.59 1.52 19.86
CA ALA A 362 23.01 0.28 20.49
C ALA A 362 23.49 -0.68 19.42
N ALA A 363 24.66 -1.27 19.59
CA ALA A 363 25.18 -2.21 18.60
C ALA A 363 25.91 -3.38 19.23
N ARG A 364 25.98 -4.47 18.47
CA ARG A 364 26.62 -5.73 18.90
C ARG A 364 27.40 -6.35 17.76
N GLN A 365 28.63 -6.76 18.03
CA GLN A 365 29.47 -7.55 17.14
C GLN A 365 29.97 -8.79 17.89
N GLY A 366 29.45 -9.96 17.54
CA GLY A 366 29.69 -11.19 18.31
C GLY A 366 29.27 -11.03 19.78
N ARG A 367 30.19 -11.26 20.72
CA ARG A 367 29.90 -11.12 22.17
C ARG A 367 29.96 -9.69 22.68
N ARG A 368 30.64 -8.78 21.95
CA ARG A 368 30.87 -7.41 22.38
C ARG A 368 29.71 -6.54 21.92
N GLY A 369 29.26 -5.65 22.80
CA GLY A 369 28.22 -4.69 22.52
C GLY A 369 28.61 -3.32 23.07
N TRP A 370 27.91 -2.30 22.59
CA TRP A 370 28.04 -0.95 23.09
C TRP A 370 26.74 -0.17 22.97
N LEU A 371 26.62 0.86 23.79
CA LEU A 371 25.52 1.80 23.84
C LEU A 371 26.08 3.22 23.81
N GLN A 372 25.54 4.07 22.95
CA GLN A 372 25.89 5.47 22.82
C GLN A 372 24.61 6.29 22.79
N VAL A 373 24.65 7.42 23.51
CA VAL A 373 23.56 8.39 23.57
C VAL A 373 24.11 9.74 23.11
N ASP A 374 23.38 10.44 22.25
CA ASP A 374 23.68 11.81 21.78
C ASP A 374 25.08 12.04 21.18
N GLY A 375 25.73 10.97 20.72
CA GLY A 375 27.08 11.04 20.16
C GLY A 375 28.20 11.15 21.21
N GLU A 376 27.90 10.93 22.48
CA GLU A 376 28.86 10.90 23.59
C GLU A 376 29.76 9.66 23.55
N GLU A 377 30.63 9.47 24.55
CA GLU A 377 31.50 8.29 24.57
C GLU A 377 30.67 6.99 24.72
N PRO A 378 30.91 5.96 23.89
CA PRO A 378 30.15 4.72 23.96
C PRO A 378 30.53 3.90 25.20
N VAL A 379 29.51 3.40 25.91
CA VAL A 379 29.67 2.43 27.00
C VAL A 379 29.72 1.02 26.42
N PHE A 380 30.72 0.24 26.81
CA PHE A 380 30.93 -1.11 26.29
C PHE A 380 30.53 -2.19 27.29
N GLY A 381 30.11 -3.34 26.76
CA GLY A 381 29.94 -4.57 27.54
C GLY A 381 30.14 -5.81 26.69
N GLU A 382 30.19 -6.96 27.34
CA GLU A 382 30.44 -8.23 26.67
C GLU A 382 29.70 -9.37 27.37
N SER A 383 29.06 -10.24 26.59
CA SER A 383 28.38 -11.42 27.14
C SER A 383 29.40 -12.51 27.49
N PRO A 384 29.24 -13.20 28.64
CA PRO A 384 30.13 -14.27 29.05
C PRO A 384 29.99 -15.52 28.17
N GLY A 385 30.98 -16.42 28.24
CA GLY A 385 31.00 -17.68 27.50
C GLY A 385 31.47 -17.53 26.05
N THR A 386 31.09 -18.48 25.19
CA THR A 386 31.64 -18.63 23.83
C THR A 386 30.64 -18.37 22.71
N ASN A 387 29.34 -18.26 23.01
CA ASN A 387 28.32 -18.09 21.98
C ASN A 387 28.34 -16.67 21.42
N ILE A 388 28.23 -16.54 20.09
CA ILE A 388 28.28 -15.25 19.37
C ILE A 388 27.01 -14.96 18.57
N MET A 389 26.07 -15.90 18.48
CA MET A 389 24.84 -15.76 17.69
C MET A 389 23.63 -15.54 18.59
N ALA A 390 22.79 -14.57 18.23
CA ALA A 390 21.49 -14.35 18.86
C ALA A 390 20.41 -15.05 18.01
N ASN A 391 19.98 -16.24 18.40
CA ASN A 391 18.95 -16.99 17.66
C ASN A 391 17.56 -16.61 18.14
N THR A 392 17.26 -15.31 18.08
CA THR A 392 15.98 -14.77 18.52
C THR A 392 14.84 -15.21 17.61
N GLN A 393 13.66 -15.37 18.18
CA GLN A 393 12.44 -15.80 17.50
C GLN A 393 11.28 -14.89 17.89
N GLY A 394 10.23 -14.89 17.06
CA GLY A 394 9.01 -14.12 17.31
C GLY A 394 9.04 -12.74 16.67
N SER A 395 8.14 -11.87 17.14
CA SER A 395 8.03 -10.48 16.69
C SER A 395 9.06 -9.59 17.40
N ILE A 396 9.37 -8.45 16.78
CA ILE A 396 10.13 -7.38 17.42
C ILE A 396 9.12 -6.42 18.04
N TYR A 397 9.12 -6.34 19.36
CA TYR A 397 8.21 -5.48 20.11
C TYR A 397 8.87 -4.12 20.33
N ILE A 398 8.16 -3.03 20.02
CA ILE A 398 8.60 -1.64 20.19
C ILE A 398 7.64 -0.91 21.13
N GLY A 399 8.21 -0.16 22.07
CA GLY A 399 7.52 0.69 23.05
C GLY A 399 6.77 -0.04 24.16
N GLY A 400 6.59 -1.36 24.04
CA GLY A 400 5.88 -2.20 24.99
C GLY A 400 5.63 -3.58 24.39
N ALA A 401 4.76 -4.37 25.02
CA ALA A 401 4.32 -5.68 24.54
C ALA A 401 2.94 -6.01 25.14
N PRO A 402 2.21 -7.03 24.63
CA PRO A 402 0.95 -7.48 25.23
C PRO A 402 1.06 -7.81 26.72
N ASP A 403 2.17 -8.45 27.13
CA ASP A 403 2.54 -8.70 28.52
C ASP A 403 4.07 -8.56 28.68
N PRO A 404 4.58 -7.35 28.99
CA PRO A 404 6.01 -7.10 29.11
C PRO A 404 6.67 -7.93 30.21
N ARG A 405 5.96 -8.15 31.33
CA ARG A 405 6.48 -8.92 32.47
C ARG A 405 6.73 -10.37 32.06
N SER A 406 5.76 -11.02 31.43
CA SER A 406 5.91 -12.41 30.99
C SER A 406 6.89 -12.54 29.83
N LEU A 407 6.85 -11.62 28.86
CA LEU A 407 7.73 -11.63 27.69
C LEU A 407 9.21 -11.50 28.07
N THR A 408 9.52 -10.61 29.01
CA THR A 408 10.89 -10.24 29.38
C THR A 408 11.39 -10.95 30.64
N ALA A 409 10.65 -11.95 31.14
CA ALA A 409 10.93 -12.66 32.39
C ALA A 409 11.10 -11.70 33.60
N GLY A 410 10.29 -10.64 33.64
CA GLY A 410 10.29 -9.63 34.71
C GLY A 410 11.38 -8.57 34.61
N LYS A 411 12.18 -8.53 33.54
CA LYS A 411 13.17 -7.47 33.32
C LYS A 411 12.53 -6.10 33.16
N PHE A 412 11.42 -6.05 32.44
CA PHE A 412 10.60 -4.86 32.27
C PHE A 412 9.16 -5.20 32.67
N LEU A 413 8.59 -4.37 33.53
CA LEU A 413 7.24 -4.59 34.05
C LEU A 413 6.14 -3.97 33.17
N SER A 414 6.49 -2.93 32.42
CA SER A 414 5.61 -2.15 31.56
C SER A 414 6.33 -1.73 30.27
N GLY A 415 5.59 -1.17 29.31
CA GLY A 415 6.16 -0.44 28.17
C GLY A 415 6.61 0.97 28.55
N VAL A 416 7.37 1.61 27.67
CA VAL A 416 7.74 3.03 27.81
C VAL A 416 6.57 3.92 27.41
N SER A 417 6.36 5.03 28.13
CA SER A 417 5.50 6.12 27.69
C SER A 417 6.33 7.25 27.10
N GLY A 418 6.10 7.58 25.84
CA GLY A 418 6.92 8.56 25.14
C GLY A 418 6.83 8.43 23.63
N CYS A 419 7.79 9.03 22.94
CA CYS A 419 7.85 9.14 21.51
C CYS A 419 9.11 8.44 20.98
N VAL A 420 8.95 7.60 19.98
CA VAL A 420 10.07 6.95 19.27
C VAL A 420 9.98 7.33 17.81
N ARG A 421 11.12 7.68 17.20
CA ARG A 421 11.18 7.90 15.76
C ARG A 421 12.49 7.46 15.15
N GLY A 422 12.51 7.31 13.82
CA GLY A 422 13.72 7.00 13.06
C GLY A 422 14.34 5.64 13.37
N LEU A 423 13.55 4.64 13.78
CA LEU A 423 14.06 3.29 14.10
C LEU A 423 14.76 2.67 12.89
N VAL A 424 16.06 2.39 13.00
CA VAL A 424 16.87 1.65 12.04
C VAL A 424 17.33 0.34 12.69
N LEU A 425 17.15 -0.76 11.96
CA LEU A 425 17.69 -2.08 12.30
C LEU A 425 18.55 -2.55 11.11
N ALA A 426 19.87 -2.50 11.25
CA ALA A 426 20.76 -2.76 10.10
C ALA A 426 22.06 -3.45 10.52
N PRO A 427 22.53 -4.47 9.76
CA PRO A 427 23.89 -4.96 9.88
C PRO A 427 24.90 -3.99 9.22
N ALA A 428 26.16 -4.07 9.65
CA ALA A 428 27.25 -3.26 9.09
C ALA A 428 27.34 -3.38 7.56
N GLY A 429 27.63 -2.25 6.90
CA GLY A 429 27.79 -2.20 5.44
C GLY A 429 26.48 -2.23 4.64
N THR A 430 25.31 -2.23 5.29
CA THR A 430 24.02 -2.06 4.62
C THR A 430 23.51 -0.62 4.68
N PRO A 431 22.74 -0.17 3.68
CA PRO A 431 22.09 1.13 3.73
C PRO A 431 21.20 1.27 4.96
N ARG A 432 21.44 2.31 5.76
CA ARG A 432 20.63 2.62 6.94
C ARG A 432 19.34 3.30 6.49
N HIS A 433 18.22 2.59 6.61
CA HIS A 433 16.90 3.12 6.31
C HIS A 433 15.98 2.98 7.53
N PRO A 434 15.31 4.07 7.95
CA PRO A 434 14.35 3.99 9.03
C PRO A 434 13.15 3.15 8.61
N ILE A 435 12.67 2.33 9.54
CA ILE A 435 11.54 1.42 9.36
C ILE A 435 10.24 2.23 9.43
N ASP A 436 9.36 2.01 8.45
CA ASP A 436 7.99 2.53 8.48
C ASP A 436 7.22 1.86 9.63
N LEU A 437 7.03 2.59 10.74
CA LEU A 437 6.37 2.12 11.94
C LEU A 437 4.84 2.02 11.77
N ARG A 438 4.26 2.54 10.67
CA ARG A 438 2.82 2.48 10.38
C ARG A 438 2.42 1.27 9.54
N HIS A 439 3.18 0.95 8.51
CA HIS A 439 2.88 -0.15 7.60
C HIS A 439 3.70 -1.42 7.88
N GLY A 440 4.76 -1.31 8.66
CA GLY A 440 5.65 -2.42 8.99
C GLY A 440 5.16 -3.32 10.14
N ALA A 441 4.08 -2.97 10.85
CA ALA A 441 3.63 -3.71 12.01
C ALA A 441 2.70 -4.89 11.65
N VAL A 442 2.96 -6.06 12.24
CA VAL A 442 2.11 -7.26 12.19
C VAL A 442 1.10 -7.31 13.34
N GLY A 443 1.24 -6.42 14.33
CA GLY A 443 0.29 -6.19 15.41
C GLY A 443 0.54 -4.85 16.08
N SER A 444 -0.49 -4.21 16.61
CA SER A 444 -0.37 -2.93 17.33
C SER A 444 -1.48 -2.74 18.35
N SER A 445 -1.23 -1.92 19.37
CA SER A 445 -2.24 -1.44 20.31
C SER A 445 -2.11 0.07 20.50
N ALA A 446 -3.13 0.82 20.07
CA ALA A 446 -3.31 2.26 20.31
C ALA A 446 -2.02 3.11 20.14
N VAL A 447 -1.50 3.19 18.90
CA VAL A 447 -0.29 3.95 18.57
C VAL A 447 -0.63 5.08 17.58
N ALA A 448 -0.29 6.32 17.94
CA ALA A 448 -0.44 7.53 17.12
C ALA A 448 0.94 8.04 16.66
N PRO A 449 1.06 8.88 15.61
CA PRO A 449 2.34 9.47 15.25
C PRO A 449 2.77 10.49 16.31
N CYS A 450 4.08 10.71 16.46
CA CYS A 450 4.58 11.74 17.36
C CYS A 450 4.04 13.13 16.97
N PRO A 451 3.65 13.96 17.94
CA PRO A 451 3.26 15.33 17.66
C PRO A 451 4.44 16.07 17.04
N SER A 452 4.14 16.90 16.04
CA SER A 452 5.10 17.71 15.28
C SER A 452 5.84 18.71 16.14
#